data_AF-A0A3D4MKU9-F1
#
_entry.id   AF-A0A3D4MKU9-F1
#
_cell.length_a   1.000
_cell.length_b   1.000
_cell.length_c   1.000
_cell.angle_alpha   90.00
_cell.angle_beta   90.00
_cell.angle_gamma   90.00
#
_symmetry.space_group_name_H-M   'P 1'
#
loop_
_entity.id
_entity.type
_entity.pdbx_description
1 polymer ?
#
loop_
_entity_poly.entity_id
_entity_poly.type
_entity_poly.pdbx_seq_one_letter_code
_entity_poly.pdbx_strand_id
1 'polypeptide(L)'
;MIINDTINLHNVGQTKSYKGGLMLLRYPSNVISKMGYGPNIKGKTKALYPAMVEIQVSTLSSYVEISLMAIESDAQVICYINNFSVGIANIRKGKIERIRFELHKRQMEYLHSLGDKPVLWRFIMPSYTRISFYEIVAQNKLNKLCDNESYILYGSSISQGVGALNGASSYAFCLQENLHISILNKALSGSCLLEPDVVNYLAYLNAKGYILELGCNARGVMDDIEFAKRLDYMLDLLTTLKPNCPIVIVNILEMLENIYKKNSIVSEFAQKDVLFIKQIKRLVKKYNEIGHIYLISGSKLATTLDCLSQDLLHPSNKGHEMIALGISKVMKKYNLC
;
A
#
# COMPACT_ATOMS: atom_id res chain seq x y z
N MET A 1 13.14 -5.44 3.96
CA MET A 1 14.02 -6.01 5.01
C MET A 1 14.48 -7.36 4.49
N ILE A 2 15.77 -7.61 4.38
CA ILE A 2 16.28 -8.87 3.81
C ILE A 2 16.79 -9.79 4.92
N ILE A 3 16.39 -11.06 4.88
CA ILE A 3 16.89 -12.14 5.73
C ILE A 3 17.93 -12.93 4.92
N ASN A 4 19.15 -13.02 5.45
CA ASN A 4 20.25 -13.82 4.90
C ASN A 4 20.48 -13.61 3.38
N ASP A 5 20.31 -12.38 2.90
CA ASP A 5 20.45 -11.98 1.48
C ASP A 5 19.50 -12.65 0.46
N THR A 6 18.67 -13.61 0.85
CA THR A 6 17.87 -14.44 -0.10
C THR A 6 16.37 -14.31 0.05
N ILE A 7 15.88 -13.85 1.21
CA ILE A 7 14.44 -13.67 1.47
C ILE A 7 14.20 -12.18 1.75
N ASN A 8 13.46 -11.51 0.88
CA ASN A 8 13.07 -10.13 1.10
C ASN A 8 11.66 -10.06 1.73
N LEU A 9 11.60 -9.55 2.95
CA LEU A 9 10.38 -9.10 3.60
C LEU A 9 10.08 -7.67 3.12
N HIS A 10 9.41 -7.57 1.98
CA HIS A 10 9.05 -6.31 1.36
C HIS A 10 7.91 -5.62 2.13
N ASN A 11 7.97 -4.29 2.23
CA ASN A 11 7.02 -3.47 3.02
C ASN A 11 7.00 -3.76 4.54
N VAL A 12 7.94 -4.54 5.08
CA VAL A 12 8.11 -4.76 6.52
C VAL A 12 9.04 -3.71 7.12
N GLY A 13 8.56 -3.01 8.15
CA GLY A 13 9.35 -2.05 8.93
C GLY A 13 10.03 -2.68 10.15
N GLN A 14 9.43 -3.72 10.72
CA GLN A 14 10.01 -4.47 11.84
C GLN A 14 9.42 -5.89 11.90
N THR A 15 10.18 -6.85 12.40
CA THR A 15 9.67 -8.15 12.83
C THR A 15 9.68 -8.30 14.34
N LYS A 16 8.79 -9.14 14.88
CA LYS A 16 8.81 -9.57 16.28
C LYS A 16 8.69 -11.08 16.38
N SER A 17 9.38 -11.69 17.34
CA SER A 17 9.18 -13.11 17.61
C SER A 17 7.74 -13.37 18.06
N TYR A 18 7.09 -14.36 17.47
CA TYR A 18 5.77 -14.82 17.86
C TYR A 18 5.64 -16.32 17.62
N LYS A 19 5.51 -17.10 18.69
CA LYS A 19 5.40 -18.58 18.65
C LYS A 19 6.46 -19.27 17.78
N GLY A 20 7.69 -18.76 17.79
CA GLY A 20 8.81 -19.32 17.01
C GLY A 20 8.92 -18.79 15.57
N GLY A 21 8.00 -17.94 15.12
CA GLY A 21 8.08 -17.25 13.83
C GLY A 21 8.36 -15.75 13.96
N LEU A 22 8.45 -15.10 12.81
CA LEU A 22 8.64 -13.65 12.63
C LEU A 22 7.31 -12.99 12.27
N MET A 23 6.67 -12.37 13.25
CA MET A 23 5.48 -11.53 13.03
C MET A 23 5.86 -10.30 12.22
N LEU A 24 5.16 -10.10 11.10
CA LEU A 24 5.46 -9.06 10.11
C LEU A 24 4.74 -7.75 10.45
N LEU A 25 5.48 -6.69 10.76
CA LEU A 25 4.92 -5.37 11.06
C LEU A 25 5.31 -4.36 9.98
N ARG A 26 4.34 -3.60 9.46
CA ARG A 26 4.62 -2.58 8.43
C ARG A 26 5.38 -1.38 8.98
N TYR A 27 5.34 -1.17 10.30
CA TYR A 27 5.99 -0.06 10.98
C TYR A 27 6.82 -0.54 12.16
N PRO A 28 7.91 0.17 12.51
CA PRO A 28 8.63 -0.02 13.76
C PRO A 28 7.78 0.28 14.99
N SER A 29 8.01 -0.45 16.08
CA SER A 29 7.24 -0.36 17.33
C SER A 29 7.28 1.02 17.98
N ASN A 30 8.43 1.70 17.89
CA ASN A 30 8.57 3.07 18.39
C ASN A 30 7.66 4.04 17.63
N VAL A 31 7.51 3.88 16.30
CA VAL A 31 6.57 4.69 15.50
C VAL A 31 5.12 4.31 15.85
N ILE A 32 4.80 3.01 15.90
CA ILE A 32 3.46 2.50 16.24
C ILE A 32 2.98 3.06 17.59
N SER A 33 3.85 3.09 18.60
CA SER A 33 3.49 3.54 19.95
C SER A 33 2.98 4.98 20.01
N LYS A 34 3.37 5.81 19.03
CA LYS A 34 3.06 7.23 18.93
C LYS A 34 1.91 7.56 17.96
N MET A 35 1.39 6.56 17.24
CA MET A 35 0.28 6.78 16.29
C MET A 35 -1.02 7.15 17.02
N GLY A 36 -1.75 8.10 16.45
CA GLY A 36 -3.05 8.54 16.92
C GLY A 36 -3.23 10.05 17.00
N TYR A 37 -4.47 10.47 17.18
CA TYR A 37 -4.87 11.87 17.36
C TYR A 37 -6.13 11.94 18.23
N GLY A 38 -6.05 12.66 19.35
CA GLY A 38 -7.13 12.68 20.35
C GLY A 38 -7.55 11.25 20.74
N PRO A 39 -8.85 10.91 20.67
CA PRO A 39 -9.32 9.56 20.97
C PRO A 39 -9.06 8.53 19.85
N ASN A 40 -8.67 8.97 18.64
CA ASN A 40 -8.43 8.05 17.53
C ASN A 40 -7.03 7.43 17.61
N ILE A 41 -6.97 6.18 18.06
CA ILE A 41 -5.73 5.37 18.16
C ILE A 41 -5.68 4.21 17.15
N LYS A 42 -6.55 4.23 16.12
CA LYS A 42 -6.70 3.10 15.17
C LYS A 42 -5.39 2.76 14.45
N GLY A 43 -4.52 3.75 14.22
CA GLY A 43 -3.21 3.57 13.61
C GLY A 43 -2.35 2.53 14.30
N LYS A 44 -2.39 2.48 15.65
CA LYS A 44 -1.62 1.52 16.45
C LYS A 44 -1.93 0.07 16.06
N THR A 45 -3.20 -0.22 15.80
CA THR A 45 -3.65 -1.56 15.38
C THR A 45 -3.44 -1.77 13.89
N LYS A 46 -3.79 -0.80 13.04
CA LYS A 46 -3.70 -0.96 11.58
C LYS A 46 -2.27 -1.06 11.04
N ALA A 47 -1.30 -0.52 11.76
CA ALA A 47 0.11 -0.68 11.46
C ALA A 47 0.63 -2.12 11.68
N LEU A 48 -0.07 -2.91 12.51
CA LEU A 48 0.28 -4.31 12.75
C LEU A 48 -0.17 -5.24 11.61
N TYR A 49 -1.17 -4.84 10.83
CA TYR A 49 -1.65 -5.67 9.73
C TYR A 49 -0.73 -5.57 8.52
N PRO A 50 -0.32 -6.70 7.91
CA PRO A 50 0.67 -6.76 6.84
C PRO A 50 0.05 -6.47 5.46
N ALA A 51 -0.73 -5.38 5.36
CA ALA A 51 -1.39 -5.00 4.12
C ALA A 51 -0.37 -4.81 2.98
N MET A 52 -0.45 -5.67 1.96
CA MET A 52 0.48 -5.67 0.82
C MET A 52 1.95 -5.81 1.27
N VAL A 53 2.20 -6.53 2.37
CA VAL A 53 3.51 -7.09 2.65
C VAL A 53 3.73 -8.25 1.69
N GLU A 54 4.90 -8.29 1.07
CA GLU A 54 5.29 -9.42 0.23
C GLU A 54 6.48 -10.13 0.88
N ILE A 55 6.41 -11.45 0.93
CA ILE A 55 7.60 -12.27 1.17
C ILE A 55 8.10 -12.70 -0.21
N GLN A 56 9.33 -12.32 -0.53
CA GLN A 56 9.88 -12.49 -1.88
C GLN A 56 11.11 -13.38 -1.86
N VAL A 57 11.18 -14.31 -2.82
CA VAL A 57 12.35 -15.16 -3.07
C VAL A 57 12.58 -15.33 -4.57
N SER A 58 13.85 -15.41 -4.98
CA SER A 58 14.21 -15.66 -6.38
C SER A 58 14.81 -17.06 -6.54
N THR A 59 14.28 -17.90 -7.42
CA THR A 59 14.75 -19.28 -7.58
C THR A 59 14.35 -19.87 -8.94
N LEU A 60 15.05 -20.93 -9.37
CA LEU A 60 14.70 -21.77 -10.53
C LEU A 60 13.73 -22.90 -10.18
N SER A 61 13.23 -22.91 -8.95
CA SER A 61 12.34 -23.97 -8.46
C SER A 61 11.02 -23.97 -9.23
N SER A 62 10.54 -25.17 -9.55
CA SER A 62 9.20 -25.37 -10.12
C SER A 62 8.09 -25.17 -9.09
N TYR A 63 8.43 -25.26 -7.80
CA TYR A 63 7.53 -24.98 -6.69
C TYR A 63 8.27 -24.31 -5.53
N VAL A 64 7.52 -23.56 -4.73
CA VAL A 64 7.98 -23.00 -3.46
C VAL A 64 6.93 -23.25 -2.39
N GLU A 65 7.39 -23.68 -1.23
CA GLU A 65 6.60 -23.89 -0.04
C GLU A 65 6.90 -22.80 0.99
N ILE A 66 5.86 -22.25 1.60
CA ILE A 66 5.97 -21.20 2.61
C ILE A 66 5.16 -21.58 3.85
N SER A 67 5.78 -21.47 5.03
CA SER A 67 5.14 -21.76 6.30
C SER A 67 4.75 -20.46 7.01
N LEU A 68 3.45 -20.29 7.24
CA LEU A 68 2.83 -19.08 7.78
C LEU A 68 1.82 -19.41 8.88
N MET A 69 1.53 -18.43 9.74
CA MET A 69 0.41 -18.50 10.68
C MET A 69 -0.35 -17.18 10.71
N ALA A 70 -1.68 -17.26 10.57
CA ALA A 70 -2.57 -16.14 10.82
C ALA A 70 -2.95 -16.08 12.30
N ILE A 71 -3.02 -14.87 12.88
CA ILE A 71 -3.10 -14.70 14.33
C ILE A 71 -4.54 -14.48 14.82
N GLU A 72 -5.28 -13.51 14.25
CA GLU A 72 -6.61 -13.13 14.73
C GLU A 72 -7.76 -13.84 14.03
N SER A 73 -7.60 -14.13 12.75
CA SER A 73 -8.59 -14.78 11.89
C SER A 73 -7.92 -15.71 10.90
N ASP A 74 -8.72 -16.50 10.19
CA ASP A 74 -8.26 -17.13 8.95
C ASP A 74 -7.81 -16.05 7.96
N ALA A 75 -6.93 -16.41 7.03
CA ALA A 75 -6.36 -15.47 6.07
C ALA A 75 -6.19 -16.08 4.69
N GLN A 76 -6.20 -15.20 3.69
CA GLN A 76 -5.79 -15.51 2.34
C GLN A 76 -4.37 -15.02 2.08
N VAL A 77 -3.56 -15.88 1.48
CA VAL A 77 -2.23 -15.57 0.96
C VAL A 77 -2.29 -15.71 -0.56
N ILE A 78 -1.87 -14.68 -1.27
CA ILE A 78 -1.90 -14.65 -2.73
C ILE A 78 -0.47 -14.88 -3.23
N CYS A 79 -0.28 -15.72 -4.23
CA CYS A 79 1.01 -15.96 -4.85
C CYS A 79 1.07 -15.35 -6.24
N TYR A 80 2.14 -14.61 -6.50
CA TYR A 80 2.55 -14.16 -7.82
C TYR A 80 3.94 -14.70 -8.15
N ILE A 81 4.19 -14.98 -9.42
CA ILE A 81 5.52 -15.25 -9.96
C ILE A 81 5.83 -14.16 -10.97
N ASN A 82 6.88 -13.37 -10.71
CA ASN A 82 7.10 -12.09 -11.36
C ASN A 82 5.83 -11.22 -11.25
N ASN A 83 5.14 -11.00 -12.37
CA ASN A 83 3.87 -10.26 -12.45
C ASN A 83 2.69 -11.16 -12.87
N PHE A 84 2.85 -12.49 -12.77
CA PHE A 84 1.79 -13.45 -13.08
C PHE A 84 1.11 -13.92 -11.79
N SER A 85 -0.21 -13.78 -11.73
CA SER A 85 -1.00 -14.40 -10.67
C SER A 85 -0.92 -15.92 -10.77
N VAL A 86 -0.63 -16.59 -9.65
CA VAL A 86 -0.57 -18.05 -9.56
C VAL A 86 -1.82 -18.59 -8.89
N GLY A 87 -2.19 -18.02 -7.75
CA GLY A 87 -3.34 -18.50 -7.01
C GLY A 87 -3.43 -17.93 -5.60
N ILE A 88 -4.42 -18.42 -4.87
CA ILE A 88 -4.74 -18.02 -3.51
C ILE A 88 -4.77 -19.28 -2.65
N ALA A 89 -4.15 -19.22 -1.48
CA ALA A 89 -4.25 -20.24 -0.45
C ALA A 89 -4.89 -19.65 0.82
N ASN A 90 -5.67 -20.47 1.52
CA ASN A 90 -6.22 -20.12 2.82
C ASN A 90 -5.35 -20.71 3.93
N ILE A 91 -5.12 -19.95 5.00
CA ILE A 91 -4.48 -20.42 6.23
C ILE A 91 -5.41 -20.19 7.41
N ARG A 92 -5.44 -21.17 8.31
CA ARG A 92 -6.31 -21.14 9.49
C ARG A 92 -5.68 -20.38 10.65
N LYS A 93 -6.52 -19.66 11.38
CA LYS A 93 -6.16 -18.96 12.61
C LYS A 93 -5.41 -19.88 13.57
N GLY A 94 -4.26 -19.42 14.04
CA GLY A 94 -3.48 -20.05 15.10
C GLY A 94 -2.77 -21.34 14.70
N LYS A 95 -2.83 -21.76 13.44
CA LYS A 95 -2.11 -22.93 12.91
C LYS A 95 -0.92 -22.48 12.07
N ILE A 96 0.21 -23.14 12.25
CA ILE A 96 1.35 -23.03 11.34
C ILE A 96 1.03 -23.91 10.14
N GLU A 97 0.78 -23.29 8.98
CA GLU A 97 0.41 -23.98 7.75
C GLU A 97 1.52 -23.81 6.73
N ARG A 98 1.96 -24.94 6.15
CA ARG A 98 2.89 -24.99 5.03
C ARG A 98 2.07 -25.05 3.74
N ILE A 99 2.19 -24.01 2.93
CA ILE A 99 1.46 -23.84 1.68
C ILE A 99 2.43 -24.03 0.53
N ARG A 100 2.04 -24.80 -0.48
CA ARG A 100 2.81 -25.00 -1.71
C ARG A 100 2.17 -24.25 -2.87
N PHE A 101 3.00 -23.52 -3.61
CA PHE A 101 2.64 -22.97 -4.93
C PHE A 101 3.59 -23.52 -5.99
N GLU A 102 3.07 -23.72 -7.19
CA GLU A 102 3.81 -24.36 -8.29
C GLU A 102 3.64 -23.56 -9.59
N LEU A 103 4.65 -23.64 -10.45
CA LEU A 103 4.58 -23.16 -11.82
C LEU A 103 3.64 -24.06 -12.63
N HIS A 104 2.75 -23.45 -13.40
CA HIS A 104 1.97 -24.20 -14.37
C HIS A 104 2.88 -24.71 -15.51
N LYS A 105 2.56 -25.86 -16.11
CA LYS A 105 3.34 -26.45 -17.23
C LYS A 105 3.69 -25.46 -18.33
N ARG A 106 2.71 -24.69 -18.81
CA ARG A 106 2.90 -23.63 -19.83
C ARG A 106 3.81 -22.49 -19.37
N GLN A 107 3.84 -22.18 -18.07
CA GLN A 107 4.78 -21.19 -17.53
C GLN A 107 6.20 -21.74 -17.53
N MET A 108 6.38 -23.02 -17.17
CA MET A 108 7.71 -23.68 -17.26
C MET A 108 8.20 -23.69 -18.72
N GLU A 109 7.37 -24.08 -19.68
CA GLU A 109 7.70 -24.04 -21.11
C GLU A 109 8.11 -22.64 -21.59
N TYR A 110 7.40 -21.60 -21.11
CA TYR A 110 7.75 -20.21 -21.37
C TYR A 110 9.09 -19.79 -20.74
N LEU A 111 9.37 -20.20 -19.49
CA LEU A 111 10.64 -19.88 -18.83
C LEU A 111 11.83 -20.60 -19.48
N HIS A 112 11.63 -21.85 -19.90
CA HIS A 112 12.62 -22.59 -20.70
C HIS A 112 12.93 -21.87 -22.01
N SER A 113 11.93 -21.31 -22.70
CA SER A 113 12.17 -20.55 -23.94
C SER A 113 12.96 -19.25 -23.73
N LEU A 114 13.02 -18.75 -22.48
CA LEU A 114 13.84 -17.61 -22.08
C LEU A 114 15.22 -17.99 -21.52
N GLY A 115 15.57 -19.28 -21.55
CA GLY A 115 16.86 -19.81 -21.11
C GLY A 115 16.97 -20.06 -19.60
N ASP A 116 15.88 -20.47 -18.94
CA ASP A 116 15.87 -20.90 -17.53
C ASP A 116 16.49 -19.90 -16.57
N LYS A 117 15.82 -18.74 -16.44
CA LYS A 117 16.22 -17.70 -15.49
C LYS A 117 15.45 -17.83 -14.18
N PRO A 118 16.08 -17.53 -13.03
CA PRO A 118 15.36 -17.46 -11.76
C PRO A 118 14.17 -16.52 -11.85
N VAL A 119 13.05 -16.93 -11.27
CA VAL A 119 11.83 -16.12 -11.20
C VAL A 119 11.60 -15.64 -9.77
N LEU A 120 10.97 -14.48 -9.66
CA LEU A 120 10.64 -13.87 -8.37
C LEU A 120 9.29 -14.41 -7.89
N TRP A 121 9.30 -15.24 -6.85
CA TRP A 121 8.10 -15.64 -6.13
C TRP A 121 7.74 -14.57 -5.12
N ARG A 122 6.47 -14.14 -5.12
CA ARG A 122 5.93 -13.08 -4.28
C ARG A 122 4.70 -13.62 -3.54
N PHE A 123 4.76 -13.69 -2.22
CA PHE A 123 3.65 -14.10 -1.36
C PHE A 123 3.05 -12.87 -0.68
N ILE A 124 1.85 -12.47 -1.08
CA ILE A 124 1.20 -11.25 -0.65
C ILE A 124 0.27 -11.52 0.53
N MET A 125 0.50 -10.77 1.60
CA MET A 125 -0.21 -10.90 2.88
C MET A 125 -1.50 -10.05 2.93
N PRO A 126 -2.50 -10.46 3.73
CA PRO A 126 -3.76 -9.75 3.87
C PRO A 126 -3.64 -8.49 4.74
N SER A 127 -4.68 -7.66 4.73
CA SER A 127 -4.73 -6.38 5.47
C SER A 127 -5.54 -6.40 6.77
N TYR A 128 -6.05 -7.56 7.20
CA TYR A 128 -7.04 -7.67 8.28
C TYR A 128 -6.64 -8.56 9.47
N THR A 129 -5.55 -9.32 9.37
CA THR A 129 -5.00 -10.13 10.47
C THR A 129 -3.48 -10.07 10.44
N ARG A 130 -2.83 -10.15 11.60
CA ARG A 130 -1.37 -10.28 11.66
C ARG A 130 -0.95 -11.65 11.14
N ILE A 131 0.23 -11.68 10.52
CA ILE A 131 0.85 -12.89 9.98
C ILE A 131 2.23 -13.08 10.63
N SER A 132 2.52 -14.32 11.00
CA SER A 132 3.85 -14.77 11.40
C SER A 132 4.46 -15.66 10.32
N PHE A 133 5.67 -15.34 9.89
CA PHE A 133 6.47 -16.08 8.92
C PHE A 133 7.42 -17.06 9.62
N TYR A 134 7.56 -18.28 9.12
CA TYR A 134 8.44 -19.30 9.71
C TYR A 134 9.57 -19.71 8.78
N GLU A 135 9.25 -20.18 7.59
CA GLU A 135 10.24 -20.74 6.66
C GLU A 135 9.77 -20.68 5.21
N ILE A 136 10.76 -20.75 4.30
CA ILE A 136 10.56 -21.03 2.88
C ILE A 136 11.38 -22.26 2.53
N VAL A 137 10.76 -23.20 1.82
CA VAL A 137 11.42 -24.36 1.24
C VAL A 137 11.22 -24.32 -0.28
N ALA A 138 12.31 -24.46 -1.02
CA ALA A 138 12.31 -24.44 -2.47
C ALA A 138 13.12 -25.63 -2.98
N GLN A 139 12.77 -26.15 -4.16
CA GLN A 139 13.47 -27.28 -4.77
C GLN A 139 14.94 -26.96 -5.07
N ASN A 140 15.19 -25.75 -5.58
CA ASN A 140 16.49 -25.21 -5.92
C ASN A 140 16.89 -24.12 -4.93
N LYS A 141 18.19 -23.82 -4.87
CA LYS A 141 18.75 -22.76 -4.04
C LYS A 141 18.04 -21.41 -4.28
N LEU A 142 17.87 -20.64 -3.22
CA LEU A 142 17.43 -19.25 -3.31
C LEU A 142 18.59 -18.35 -3.77
N ASN A 143 18.31 -17.47 -4.71
CA ASN A 143 19.26 -16.49 -5.22
C ASN A 143 19.27 -15.25 -4.34
N LYS A 144 20.40 -14.53 -4.35
CA LYS A 144 20.51 -13.23 -3.71
C LYS A 144 19.52 -12.26 -4.36
N LEU A 145 18.79 -11.51 -3.54
CA LEU A 145 17.92 -10.43 -3.99
C LEU A 145 18.67 -9.10 -3.92
N CYS A 146 18.44 -8.24 -4.91
CA CYS A 146 18.87 -6.85 -4.85
C CYS A 146 17.77 -6.01 -4.19
N ASP A 147 18.17 -5.04 -3.37
CA ASP A 147 17.24 -4.02 -2.89
C ASP A 147 16.79 -3.15 -4.08
N ASN A 148 15.47 -3.00 -4.22
CA ASN A 148 14.87 -2.13 -5.23
C ASN A 148 14.32 -0.87 -4.56
N GLU A 149 14.64 0.30 -5.12
CA GLU A 149 13.99 1.54 -4.73
C GLU A 149 12.48 1.42 -4.94
N SER A 150 11.70 1.91 -3.98
CA SER A 150 10.26 1.71 -3.94
C SER A 150 9.52 3.03 -3.75
N TYR A 151 8.32 3.15 -4.28
CA TYR A 151 7.41 4.24 -3.93
C TYR A 151 6.84 3.98 -2.55
N ILE A 152 6.73 5.04 -1.76
CA ILE A 152 6.03 4.99 -0.48
C ILE A 152 4.60 5.45 -0.71
N LEU A 153 3.65 4.54 -0.53
CA LEU A 153 2.23 4.86 -0.56
C LEU A 153 1.75 5.12 0.87
N TYR A 154 1.38 6.35 1.19
CA TYR A 154 0.74 6.70 2.45
C TYR A 154 -0.68 7.20 2.20
N GLY A 155 -1.63 6.64 2.94
CA GLY A 155 -3.02 7.01 2.80
C GLY A 155 -3.96 6.29 3.74
N SER A 156 -5.25 6.36 3.43
CA SER A 156 -6.36 5.94 4.29
C SER A 156 -6.68 4.45 4.16
N SER A 157 -7.89 4.07 4.57
CA SER A 157 -8.45 2.74 4.32
C SER A 157 -8.51 2.38 2.83
N ILE A 158 -8.70 3.39 1.96
CA ILE A 158 -8.75 3.20 0.52
C ILE A 158 -7.39 2.71 0.00
N SER A 159 -6.30 3.37 0.38
CA SER A 159 -4.93 2.92 0.07
C SER A 159 -4.55 1.60 0.73
N GLN A 160 -5.10 1.30 1.91
CA GLN A 160 -4.89 0.00 2.55
C GLN A 160 -5.65 -1.14 1.84
N GLY A 161 -6.57 -0.82 0.93
CA GLY A 161 -7.30 -1.78 0.09
C GLY A 161 -8.69 -2.16 0.61
N VAL A 162 -9.29 -1.36 1.50
CA VAL A 162 -10.68 -1.59 1.93
C VAL A 162 -11.63 -1.32 0.77
N GLY A 163 -12.54 -2.27 0.52
CA GLY A 163 -13.51 -2.24 -0.59
C GLY A 163 -13.11 -3.13 -1.77
N ALA A 164 -11.83 -3.51 -1.87
CA ALA A 164 -11.36 -4.54 -2.78
C ALA A 164 -11.71 -5.95 -2.27
N LEU A 165 -11.90 -6.91 -3.19
CA LEU A 165 -12.14 -8.31 -2.86
C LEU A 165 -10.97 -8.95 -2.11
N ASN A 166 -9.73 -8.57 -2.46
CA ASN A 166 -8.52 -9.03 -1.80
C ASN A 166 -7.37 -8.02 -2.03
N GLY A 167 -6.22 -8.27 -1.42
CA GLY A 167 -5.06 -7.37 -1.50
C GLY A 167 -4.57 -7.10 -2.93
N ALA A 168 -4.66 -8.08 -3.82
CA ALA A 168 -4.25 -7.96 -5.22
C ALA A 168 -5.28 -7.22 -6.10
N SER A 169 -6.50 -6.99 -5.60
CA SER A 169 -7.52 -6.16 -6.24
C SER A 169 -7.54 -4.71 -5.73
N SER A 170 -6.67 -4.37 -4.77
CA SER A 170 -6.55 -2.99 -4.28
C SER A 170 -5.92 -2.10 -5.36
N TYR A 171 -6.32 -0.83 -5.39
CA TYR A 171 -5.75 0.11 -6.37
C TYR A 171 -4.22 0.22 -6.22
N ALA A 172 -3.70 0.07 -5.00
CA ALA A 172 -2.27 0.10 -4.73
C ALA A 172 -1.55 -1.04 -5.46
N PHE A 173 -2.10 -2.25 -5.40
CA PHE A 173 -1.53 -3.40 -6.10
C PHE A 173 -1.70 -3.27 -7.61
N CYS A 174 -2.89 -2.88 -8.09
CA CYS A 174 -3.11 -2.64 -9.53
C CYS A 174 -2.16 -1.56 -10.08
N LEU A 175 -1.88 -0.51 -9.30
CA LEU A 175 -0.94 0.54 -9.68
C LEU A 175 0.50 -0.01 -9.79
N GLN A 176 0.90 -0.87 -8.86
CA GLN A 176 2.19 -1.55 -8.89
C GLN A 176 2.37 -2.34 -10.20
N GLU A 177 1.35 -3.12 -10.57
CA GLU A 177 1.38 -3.95 -11.79
C GLU A 177 1.31 -3.10 -13.06
N ASN A 178 0.47 -2.05 -13.11
CA ASN A 178 0.29 -1.18 -14.28
C ASN A 178 1.54 -0.36 -14.64
N LEU A 179 2.38 -0.06 -13.65
CA LEU A 179 3.58 0.77 -13.79
C LEU A 179 4.88 -0.04 -13.68
N HIS A 180 4.81 -1.33 -13.33
CA HIS A 180 5.98 -2.16 -13.05
C HIS A 180 6.94 -1.53 -12.02
N ILE A 181 6.37 -0.90 -10.99
CA ILE A 181 7.12 -0.30 -9.88
C ILE A 181 7.06 -1.18 -8.64
N SER A 182 7.82 -0.84 -7.61
CA SER A 182 7.70 -1.43 -6.28
C SER A 182 7.01 -0.45 -5.34
N ILE A 183 6.04 -0.89 -4.54
CA ILE A 183 5.32 -0.04 -3.58
C ILE A 183 5.46 -0.56 -2.15
N LEU A 184 5.87 0.32 -1.24
CA LEU A 184 5.73 0.12 0.20
C LEU A 184 4.39 0.71 0.63
N ASN A 185 3.36 -0.12 0.76
CA ASN A 185 2.04 0.33 1.21
C ASN A 185 2.04 0.60 2.71
N LYS A 186 2.17 1.88 3.06
CA LYS A 186 2.17 2.44 4.42
C LYS A 186 0.81 3.01 4.82
N ALA A 187 -0.26 2.72 4.09
CA ALA A 187 -1.59 3.22 4.41
C ALA A 187 -2.16 2.72 5.76
N LEU A 188 -2.96 3.54 6.44
CA LEU A 188 -3.54 3.26 7.76
C LEU A 188 -5.05 3.51 7.76
N SER A 189 -5.84 2.43 7.73
CA SER A 189 -7.31 2.47 7.74
C SER A 189 -7.86 3.22 8.94
N GLY A 190 -8.60 4.30 8.67
CA GLY A 190 -9.17 5.15 9.71
C GLY A 190 -8.14 5.98 10.48
N SER A 191 -6.87 6.03 10.04
CA SER A 191 -5.78 6.66 10.77
C SER A 191 -4.67 7.25 9.87
N CYS A 192 -4.98 7.65 8.63
CA CYS A 192 -4.12 8.55 7.88
C CYS A 192 -4.26 9.98 8.43
N LEU A 193 -3.50 10.29 9.48
CA LEU A 193 -3.65 11.53 10.27
C LEU A 193 -2.41 12.43 10.21
N LEU A 194 -1.43 12.09 9.37
CA LEU A 194 -0.21 12.86 9.15
C LEU A 194 0.54 13.16 10.48
N GLU A 195 0.59 12.17 11.37
CA GLU A 195 1.32 12.33 12.63
C GLU A 195 2.81 12.59 12.37
N PRO A 196 3.46 13.54 13.07
CA PRO A 196 4.87 13.87 12.83
C PRO A 196 5.80 12.67 12.89
N ASP A 197 5.63 11.75 13.85
CA ASP A 197 6.44 10.53 13.95
C ASP A 197 6.25 9.57 12.77
N VAL A 198 5.04 9.51 12.21
CA VAL A 198 4.77 8.72 11.01
C VAL A 198 5.44 9.39 9.81
N VAL A 199 5.24 10.69 9.63
CA VAL A 199 5.83 11.49 8.55
C VAL A 199 7.37 11.41 8.57
N ASN A 200 7.99 11.55 9.73
CA ASN A 200 9.44 11.40 9.92
C ASN A 200 9.93 10.01 9.53
N TYR A 201 9.20 8.96 9.93
CA TYR A 201 9.53 7.60 9.51
C TYR A 201 9.44 7.43 7.99
N LEU A 202 8.41 7.98 7.33
CA LEU A 202 8.28 7.91 5.89
C LEU A 202 9.42 8.64 5.17
N ALA A 203 9.81 9.83 5.65
CA ALA A 203 10.93 10.59 5.13
C ALA A 203 12.29 9.88 5.32
N TYR A 204 12.44 9.06 6.37
CA TYR A 204 13.67 8.30 6.62
C TYR A 204 13.85 7.14 5.64
N LEU A 205 12.77 6.55 5.13
CA LEU A 205 12.83 5.42 4.21
C LEU A 205 13.55 5.77 2.90
N ASN A 206 14.23 4.79 2.31
CA ASN A 206 14.75 4.92 0.96
C ASN A 206 13.59 4.83 -0.04
N ALA A 207 13.32 5.92 -0.75
CA ALA A 207 12.11 6.08 -1.56
C ALA A 207 12.47 6.54 -2.96
N LYS A 208 11.96 5.84 -3.98
CA LYS A 208 11.98 6.33 -5.37
C LYS A 208 11.05 7.52 -5.54
N GLY A 209 9.98 7.59 -4.74
CA GLY A 209 8.97 8.64 -4.76
C GLY A 209 7.89 8.39 -3.72
N TYR A 210 6.93 9.31 -3.64
CA TYR A 210 5.83 9.27 -2.69
C TYR A 210 4.49 9.32 -3.42
N ILE A 211 3.54 8.51 -2.98
CA ILE A 211 2.15 8.54 -3.43
C ILE A 211 1.30 8.77 -2.19
N LEU A 212 0.61 9.91 -2.13
CA LEU A 212 -0.05 10.41 -0.93
C LEU A 212 -1.55 10.56 -1.18
N GLU A 213 -2.36 9.69 -0.58
CA GLU A 213 -3.83 9.80 -0.56
C GLU A 213 -4.26 10.31 0.81
N LEU A 214 -4.62 11.60 0.90
CA LEU A 214 -4.72 12.29 2.17
C LEU A 214 -6.12 12.87 2.41
N GLY A 215 -6.44 13.13 3.68
CA GLY A 215 -7.61 13.90 4.08
C GLY A 215 -8.83 13.06 4.47
N CYS A 216 -9.05 11.88 3.86
CA CYS A 216 -10.24 11.06 4.10
C CYS A 216 -10.46 10.68 5.58
N ASN A 217 -9.40 10.34 6.32
CA ASN A 217 -9.52 10.07 7.75
C ASN A 217 -9.41 11.34 8.61
N ALA A 218 -8.53 12.26 8.22
CA ALA A 218 -8.33 13.52 8.93
C ALA A 218 -9.63 14.33 9.03
N ARG A 219 -10.43 14.44 7.95
CA ARG A 219 -11.73 15.16 7.97
C ARG A 219 -12.75 14.63 8.98
N GLY A 220 -12.57 13.41 9.47
CA GLY A 220 -13.42 12.82 10.50
C GLY A 220 -13.01 13.14 11.93
N VAL A 221 -11.81 13.68 12.17
CA VAL A 221 -11.27 13.86 13.52
C VAL A 221 -10.58 15.21 13.77
N MET A 222 -10.25 15.97 12.72
CA MET A 222 -9.66 17.31 12.84
C MET A 222 -10.32 18.28 11.86
N ASP A 223 -10.14 19.57 12.11
CA ASP A 223 -10.56 20.64 11.20
C ASP A 223 -9.54 20.83 10.05
N ASP A 224 -9.87 21.71 9.11
CA ASP A 224 -9.03 21.97 7.94
C ASP A 224 -7.75 22.76 8.30
N ILE A 225 -7.73 23.49 9.41
CA ILE A 225 -6.59 24.27 9.88
C ILE A 225 -5.50 23.33 10.42
N GLU A 226 -5.84 22.41 11.33
CA GLU A 226 -4.91 21.40 11.84
C GLU A 226 -4.46 20.45 10.73
N PHE A 227 -5.37 20.06 9.83
CA PHE A 227 -4.99 19.28 8.65
C PHE A 227 -3.97 20.02 7.77
N ALA A 228 -4.20 21.31 7.50
CA ALA A 228 -3.27 22.13 6.73
C ALA A 228 -1.91 22.24 7.41
N LYS A 229 -1.85 22.42 8.73
CA LYS A 229 -0.59 22.46 9.49
C LYS A 229 0.21 21.16 9.35
N ARG A 230 -0.44 20.01 9.43
CA ARG A 230 0.22 18.71 9.29
C ARG A 230 0.66 18.41 7.85
N LEU A 231 -0.16 18.78 6.88
CA LEU A 231 0.19 18.66 5.47
C LEU A 231 1.38 19.58 5.13
N ASP A 232 1.40 20.80 5.65
CA ASP A 232 2.53 21.73 5.49
C ASP A 232 3.82 21.10 6.03
N TYR A 233 3.81 20.58 7.26
CA TYR A 233 4.95 19.86 7.84
C TYR A 233 5.43 18.69 6.99
N MET A 234 4.49 17.87 6.48
CA MET A 234 4.83 16.73 5.63
C MET A 234 5.47 17.15 4.31
N LEU A 235 4.92 18.16 3.63
CA LEU A 235 5.46 18.63 2.36
C LEU A 235 6.80 19.35 2.56
N ASP A 236 6.93 20.15 3.62
CA ASP A 236 8.19 20.81 3.99
C ASP A 236 9.32 19.80 4.20
N LEU A 237 9.05 18.78 5.02
CA LEU A 237 10.03 17.76 5.33
C LEU A 237 10.42 16.95 4.10
N LEU A 238 9.45 16.51 3.30
CA LEU A 238 9.71 15.70 2.12
C LEU A 238 10.44 16.50 1.04
N THR A 239 10.04 17.74 0.77
CA THR A 239 10.72 18.58 -0.23
C THR A 239 12.14 18.94 0.19
N THR A 240 12.37 19.14 1.49
CA THR A 240 13.70 19.44 2.04
C THR A 240 14.62 18.22 2.03
N LEU A 241 14.16 17.07 2.52
CA LEU A 241 15.00 15.88 2.69
C LEU A 241 15.07 14.98 1.44
N LYS A 242 14.10 15.11 0.52
CA LYS A 242 13.96 14.27 -0.67
C LYS A 242 13.72 15.14 -1.92
N PRO A 243 14.58 16.13 -2.21
CA PRO A 243 14.32 17.13 -3.25
C PRO A 243 14.13 16.53 -4.64
N ASN A 244 14.73 15.38 -4.95
CA ASN A 244 14.63 14.73 -6.27
C ASN A 244 13.52 13.67 -6.37
N CYS A 245 12.83 13.35 -5.27
CA CYS A 245 11.79 12.33 -5.27
C CYS A 245 10.45 12.96 -5.71
N PRO A 246 9.75 12.42 -6.72
CA PRO A 246 8.41 12.88 -7.05
C PRO A 246 7.44 12.61 -5.90
N ILE A 247 6.65 13.62 -5.55
CA ILE A 247 5.59 13.56 -4.54
C ILE A 247 4.25 13.67 -5.27
N VAL A 248 3.57 12.55 -5.44
CA VAL A 248 2.28 12.45 -6.13
C VAL A 248 1.16 12.50 -5.10
N ILE A 249 0.41 13.60 -5.05
CA ILE A 249 -0.76 13.73 -4.19
C ILE A 249 -2.01 13.30 -4.96
N VAL A 250 -2.68 12.27 -4.46
CA VAL A 250 -3.94 11.75 -5.00
C VAL A 250 -5.09 12.38 -4.23
N ASN A 251 -5.79 13.34 -4.85
CA ASN A 251 -6.90 14.02 -4.20
C ASN A 251 -8.20 13.19 -4.29
N ILE A 252 -8.28 12.12 -3.50
CA ILE A 252 -9.47 11.24 -3.48
C ILE A 252 -10.72 11.95 -2.95
N LEU A 253 -10.57 13.04 -2.19
CA LEU A 253 -11.72 13.83 -1.73
C LEU A 253 -12.45 14.49 -2.90
N GLU A 254 -11.74 14.94 -3.93
CA GLU A 254 -12.37 15.50 -5.13
C GLU A 254 -13.15 14.44 -5.94
N MET A 255 -12.77 13.17 -5.83
CA MET A 255 -13.54 12.05 -6.36
C MET A 255 -14.88 11.91 -5.61
N LEU A 256 -14.82 11.86 -4.27
CA LEU A 256 -16.00 11.75 -3.41
C LEU A 256 -16.93 12.96 -3.56
N GLU A 257 -16.39 14.18 -3.53
CA GLU A 257 -17.13 15.43 -3.72
C GLU A 257 -17.90 15.42 -5.04
N ASN A 258 -17.27 14.98 -6.13
CA ASN A 258 -17.91 14.90 -7.45
C ASN A 258 -19.05 13.88 -7.48
N ILE A 259 -18.86 12.70 -6.88
CA ILE A 259 -19.91 11.68 -6.78
C ILE A 259 -21.08 12.21 -5.93
N TYR A 260 -20.80 12.82 -4.78
CA TYR A 260 -21.82 13.34 -3.89
C TYR A 260 -22.64 14.46 -4.55
N LYS A 261 -21.97 15.42 -5.22
CA LYS A 261 -22.66 16.49 -5.96
C LYS A 261 -23.54 15.97 -7.08
N LYS A 262 -23.04 15.04 -7.91
CA LYS A 262 -23.81 14.47 -9.03
C LYS A 262 -25.05 13.69 -8.60
N ASN A 263 -25.04 13.16 -7.38
CA ASN A 263 -26.13 12.34 -6.84
C ASN A 263 -26.90 13.06 -5.72
N SER A 264 -26.70 14.37 -5.54
CA SER A 264 -27.37 15.19 -4.51
C SER A 264 -27.23 14.64 -3.08
N ILE A 265 -26.11 14.01 -2.76
CA ILE A 265 -25.82 13.47 -1.43
C ILE A 265 -25.35 14.61 -0.52
N VAL A 266 -26.06 14.85 0.58
CA VAL A 266 -25.73 15.86 1.57
C VAL A 266 -25.23 15.18 2.83
N SER A 267 -24.01 15.51 3.25
CA SER A 267 -23.44 15.05 4.52
C SER A 267 -22.45 16.08 5.07
N GLU A 268 -22.18 16.02 6.37
CA GLU A 268 -21.11 16.82 7.00
C GLU A 268 -19.75 16.59 6.29
N PHE A 269 -19.49 15.35 5.87
CA PHE A 269 -18.27 15.01 5.17
C PHE A 269 -18.16 15.68 3.80
N ALA A 270 -19.26 15.80 3.05
CA ALA A 270 -19.26 16.50 1.77
C ALA A 270 -18.89 17.99 1.93
N GLN A 271 -19.30 18.63 3.03
CA GLN A 271 -18.91 20.01 3.33
C GLN A 271 -17.43 20.11 3.69
N LYS A 272 -16.93 19.18 4.51
CA LYS A 272 -15.51 19.14 4.88
C LYS A 272 -14.59 18.82 3.71
N ASP A 273 -15.04 17.99 2.76
CA ASP A 273 -14.28 17.66 1.55
C ASP A 273 -13.88 18.95 0.80
N VAL A 274 -14.80 19.91 0.63
CA VAL A 274 -14.54 21.21 -0.01
C VAL A 274 -13.40 21.97 0.68
N LEU A 275 -13.44 22.03 2.02
CA LEU A 275 -12.44 22.75 2.81
C LEU A 275 -11.06 22.07 2.73
N PHE A 276 -11.03 20.74 2.87
CA PHE A 276 -9.79 19.97 2.80
C PHE A 276 -9.16 20.01 1.40
N ILE A 277 -9.97 19.90 0.35
CA ILE A 277 -9.53 20.05 -1.05
C ILE A 277 -8.90 21.43 -1.27
N LYS A 278 -9.49 22.49 -0.72
CA LYS A 278 -8.93 23.85 -0.78
C LYS A 278 -7.55 23.91 -0.13
N GLN A 279 -7.37 23.32 1.05
CA GLN A 279 -6.08 23.29 1.74
C GLN A 279 -5.03 22.48 0.96
N ILE A 280 -5.39 21.32 0.40
CA ILE A 280 -4.51 20.51 -0.46
C ILE A 280 -4.04 21.34 -1.66
N LYS A 281 -4.97 21.95 -2.39
CA LYS A 281 -4.63 22.77 -3.58
C LYS A 281 -3.74 23.96 -3.22
N ARG A 282 -4.02 24.63 -2.10
CA ARG A 282 -3.22 25.76 -1.61
C ARG A 282 -1.79 25.33 -1.28
N LEU A 283 -1.61 24.24 -0.54
CA LEU A 283 -0.29 23.77 -0.11
C LEU A 283 0.51 23.14 -1.24
N VAL A 284 -0.13 22.40 -2.15
CA VAL A 284 0.53 21.97 -3.40
C VAL A 284 1.07 23.18 -4.15
N LYS A 285 0.27 24.23 -4.34
CA LYS A 285 0.73 25.44 -5.03
C LYS A 285 1.94 26.07 -4.34
N LYS A 286 1.94 26.16 -2.99
CA LYS A 286 3.07 26.67 -2.20
C LYS A 286 4.37 25.91 -2.50
N TYR A 287 4.31 24.58 -2.59
CA TYR A 287 5.51 23.75 -2.72
C TYR A 287 5.86 23.37 -4.17
N ASN A 288 5.00 23.62 -5.15
CA ASN A 288 5.24 23.31 -6.56
C ASN A 288 6.43 24.08 -7.17
N GLU A 289 6.82 25.21 -6.56
CA GLU A 289 7.96 26.01 -7.00
C GLU A 289 9.31 25.47 -6.50
N ILE A 290 9.29 24.61 -5.47
CA ILE A 290 10.49 24.15 -4.75
C ILE A 290 10.64 22.62 -4.72
N GLY A 291 9.64 21.88 -5.18
CA GLY A 291 9.68 20.42 -5.18
C GLY A 291 8.95 19.79 -6.36
N HIS A 292 9.23 18.52 -6.61
CA HIS A 292 8.60 17.71 -7.65
C HIS A 292 7.22 17.22 -7.20
N ILE A 293 6.29 18.14 -6.97
CA ILE A 293 4.93 17.83 -6.48
C ILE A 293 3.93 17.76 -7.62
N TYR A 294 3.19 16.66 -7.69
CA TYR A 294 2.18 16.42 -8.70
C TYR A 294 0.83 16.17 -8.05
N LEU A 295 -0.15 17.03 -8.33
CA LEU A 295 -1.52 16.83 -7.88
C LEU A 295 -2.33 16.10 -8.92
N ILE A 296 -2.80 14.90 -8.57
CA ILE A 296 -3.76 14.14 -9.35
C ILE A 296 -5.16 14.58 -8.92
N SER A 297 -5.89 15.19 -9.86
CA SER A 297 -7.29 15.53 -9.65
C SER A 297 -8.13 14.26 -9.51
N GLY A 298 -8.87 14.15 -8.41
CA GLY A 298 -9.79 13.03 -8.15
C GLY A 298 -10.98 13.00 -9.08
N SER A 299 -11.31 14.14 -9.71
CA SER A 299 -12.46 14.31 -10.60
C SER A 299 -12.47 13.39 -11.83
N LYS A 300 -11.31 12.80 -12.18
CA LYS A 300 -11.11 11.92 -13.35
C LYS A 300 -10.81 10.46 -12.99
N LEU A 301 -10.88 10.09 -11.71
CA LEU A 301 -10.60 8.73 -11.24
C LEU A 301 -11.87 7.86 -11.35
N ALA A 302 -12.50 7.52 -10.23
CA ALA A 302 -13.75 6.79 -10.17
C ALA A 302 -14.91 7.78 -10.07
N THR A 303 -15.68 7.99 -11.13
CA THR A 303 -16.54 9.18 -11.28
C THR A 303 -18.04 8.92 -11.14
N THR A 304 -18.42 7.68 -10.86
CA THR A 304 -19.81 7.20 -10.79
C THR A 304 -20.07 6.48 -9.46
N LEU A 305 -21.33 6.45 -9.03
CA LEU A 305 -21.71 5.92 -7.72
C LEU A 305 -21.40 4.42 -7.57
N ASP A 306 -21.50 3.64 -8.65
CA ASP A 306 -21.17 2.20 -8.70
C ASP A 306 -19.67 1.90 -8.59
N CYS A 307 -18.82 2.93 -8.63
CA CYS A 307 -17.42 2.81 -8.26
C CYS A 307 -17.21 2.76 -6.74
N LEU A 308 -18.25 3.01 -5.93
CA LEU A 308 -18.21 2.90 -4.47
C LEU A 308 -18.87 1.62 -4.00
N SER A 309 -18.50 1.19 -2.79
CA SER A 309 -19.11 0.08 -2.07
C SER A 309 -20.38 0.54 -1.34
N GLN A 310 -21.02 -0.38 -0.61
CA GLN A 310 -22.29 -0.12 0.09
C GLN A 310 -22.28 1.07 1.05
N ASP A 311 -21.12 1.50 1.53
CA ASP A 311 -20.98 2.61 2.47
C ASP A 311 -20.79 3.97 1.80
N LEU A 312 -20.81 4.02 0.46
CA LEU A 312 -20.64 5.24 -0.33
C LEU A 312 -19.35 6.01 -0.01
N LEU A 313 -18.32 5.29 0.46
CA LEU A 313 -17.01 5.83 0.80
C LEU A 313 -15.89 5.01 0.19
N HIS A 314 -15.84 3.71 0.49
CA HIS A 314 -14.77 2.85 -0.01
C HIS A 314 -15.03 2.48 -1.47
N PRO A 315 -14.00 2.47 -2.34
CA PRO A 315 -14.17 2.03 -3.72
C PRO A 315 -14.58 0.56 -3.80
N SER A 316 -15.47 0.22 -4.72
CA SER A 316 -15.64 -1.16 -5.17
C SER A 316 -14.38 -1.63 -5.93
N ASN A 317 -14.28 -2.90 -6.33
CA ASN A 317 -13.19 -3.34 -7.21
C ASN A 317 -13.07 -2.48 -8.47
N LYS A 318 -14.21 -2.17 -9.10
CA LYS A 318 -14.27 -1.29 -10.27
C LYS A 318 -13.69 0.08 -9.92
N GLY A 319 -14.04 0.62 -8.75
CA GLY A 319 -13.47 1.87 -8.27
C GLY A 319 -11.96 1.80 -8.07
N HIS A 320 -11.45 0.72 -7.45
CA HIS A 320 -10.02 0.51 -7.27
C HIS A 320 -9.26 0.44 -8.60
N GLU A 321 -9.77 -0.28 -9.59
CA GLU A 321 -9.18 -0.35 -10.93
C GLU A 321 -9.14 1.03 -11.59
N MET A 322 -10.26 1.77 -11.55
CA MET A 322 -10.35 3.11 -12.14
C MET A 322 -9.40 4.12 -11.48
N ILE A 323 -9.24 4.05 -10.14
CA ILE A 323 -8.26 4.85 -9.40
C ILE A 323 -6.85 4.51 -9.87
N ALA A 324 -6.50 3.21 -9.94
CA ALA A 324 -5.17 2.78 -10.36
C ALA A 324 -4.84 3.22 -11.79
N LEU A 325 -5.78 3.07 -12.72
CA LEU A 325 -5.62 3.51 -14.12
C LEU A 325 -5.46 5.03 -14.24
N GLY A 326 -6.27 5.79 -13.50
CA GLY A 326 -6.20 7.25 -13.49
C GLY A 326 -4.85 7.76 -12.98
N ILE A 327 -4.35 7.17 -11.88
CA ILE A 327 -3.02 7.48 -11.35
C ILE A 327 -1.93 7.09 -12.34
N SER A 328 -2.01 5.88 -12.91
CA SER A 328 -1.01 5.37 -13.86
C SER A 328 -0.85 6.28 -15.08
N LYS A 329 -1.96 6.79 -15.63
CA LYS A 329 -1.95 7.72 -16.76
C LYS A 329 -1.19 9.00 -16.44
N VAL A 330 -1.39 9.56 -15.25
CA VAL A 330 -0.70 10.79 -14.84
C VAL A 330 0.79 10.52 -14.60
N MET A 331 1.13 9.46 -13.88
CA MET A 331 2.53 9.11 -13.62
C MET A 331 3.31 8.87 -14.92
N LYS A 332 2.73 8.15 -15.89
CA LYS A 332 3.33 7.96 -17.22
C LYS A 332 3.46 9.28 -17.99
N LYS A 333 2.43 10.14 -17.97
CA LYS A 333 2.46 11.45 -18.65
C LYS A 333 3.63 12.33 -18.20
N TYR A 334 3.97 12.28 -16.91
CA TYR A 334 5.06 13.09 -16.34
C TYR A 334 6.38 12.31 -16.20
N ASN A 335 6.51 11.11 -16.79
CA ASN A 335 7.69 10.25 -16.69
C ASN A 335 8.15 10.02 -15.25
N LEU A 336 7.20 9.76 -14.35
CA LEU A 336 7.49 9.63 -12.92
C LEU A 336 7.96 8.26 -12.51
N CYS A 337 7.97 7.25 -13.38
CA CYS A 337 8.25 5.85 -13.06
C CYS A 337 9.15 5.18 -14.11
#